data_AF-A0A0J1CI02-F1
#
_entry.id   AF-A0A0J1CI02-F1
#
_cell.length_a   1.000
_cell.length_b   1.000
_cell.length_c   1.000
_cell.angle_alpha   90.00
_cell.angle_beta   90.00
_cell.angle_gamma   90.00
#
_symmetry.space_group_name_H-M   'P 1'
#
loop_
_entity.id
_entity.type
_entity.pdbx_description
1 polymer ?
#
loop_
_entity_poly.entity_id
_entity_poly.type
_entity_poly.pdbx_seq_one_letter_code
_entity_poly.pdbx_strand_id
1 'polypeptide(L)'
;VGGWREIDARDTLRLARAGAGAPRLGGLAVLGRRSWDQAAGIRIEFLDLDPARFTALLPGGDAHELAAWLIRCYLQQDLDVQFLLQPGSPRAACT
;
A
#
# COMPACT_ATOMS: atom_id res chain seq x y z
N VAL A 1 -0.43 5.75 1.91
CA VAL A 1 0.70 5.28 1.06
C VAL A 1 0.13 5.00 -0.31
N GLY A 2 0.82 5.38 -1.39
CA GLY A 2 0.34 5.06 -2.74
C GLY A 2 0.89 3.74 -3.25
N GLY A 3 0.33 3.26 -4.35
CA GLY A 3 0.67 1.97 -4.93
C GLY A 3 0.57 2.01 -6.45
N TRP A 4 1.37 1.17 -7.12
CA TRP A 4 1.26 0.96 -8.55
C TRP A 4 0.14 -0.04 -8.83
N ARG A 5 -0.81 0.33 -9.69
CA ARG A 5 -1.84 -0.57 -10.21
C ARG A 5 -1.58 -0.85 -11.68
N GLU A 6 -1.85 -2.08 -12.11
CA GLU A 6 -1.77 -2.42 -13.53
C GLU A 6 -2.97 -1.81 -14.27
N ILE A 7 -2.71 -1.28 -15.45
CA ILE A 7 -3.75 -0.75 -16.35
C ILE A 7 -4.15 -1.87 -17.30
N ASP A 8 -5.44 -2.01 -17.59
CA ASP A 8 -5.90 -2.99 -18.58
C ASP A 8 -5.25 -2.68 -19.94
N ALA A 9 -4.86 -3.74 -20.66
CA ALA A 9 -4.23 -3.61 -21.96
C ALA A 9 -5.11 -2.87 -22.98
N ARG A 10 -6.44 -2.90 -22.81
CA ARG A 10 -7.42 -2.18 -23.64
C ARG A 10 -7.44 -0.67 -23.36
N ASP A 11 -7.06 -0.27 -22.15
CA ASP A 11 -7.02 1.12 -21.70
C ASP A 11 -5.64 1.76 -21.91
N THR A 12 -4.68 0.97 -22.39
CA THR A 12 -3.33 1.42 -22.71
C THR A 12 -3.22 1.87 -24.17
N LEU A 13 -2.72 3.08 -24.40
CA LEU A 13 -2.41 3.57 -25.76
C LEU A 13 -1.18 2.86 -26.36
N ARG A 14 -1.30 2.46 -27.63
CA ARG A 14 -0.20 1.97 -28.45
C ARG A 14 -0.10 2.78 -29.74
N LEU A 15 1.12 2.97 -30.23
CA LEU A 15 1.34 3.56 -31.54
C LEU A 15 0.74 2.64 -32.62
N ALA A 16 -0.27 3.13 -33.34
CA ALA A 16 -0.80 2.44 -34.51
C ALA A 16 -0.05 2.91 -35.78
N ARG A 17 -0.09 2.10 -36.84
CA ARG A 17 0.44 2.54 -38.15
C ARG A 17 -0.29 3.80 -38.62
N ALA A 18 0.44 4.69 -39.29
CA ALA A 18 -0.15 5.87 -39.91
C ALA A 18 -1.34 5.49 -40.81
N GLY A 19 -2.49 6.13 -40.59
CA GLY A 19 -3.75 5.85 -41.30
C GLY A 19 -4.67 4.81 -40.67
N ALA A 20 -4.20 4.01 -39.70
CA ALA A 20 -5.09 3.24 -38.84
C ALA A 20 -5.59 4.18 -37.73
N GLY A 21 -6.90 4.29 -37.51
CA GLY A 21 -7.50 5.19 -36.53
C GLY A 21 -6.97 4.95 -35.11
N ALA A 22 -5.88 5.64 -34.76
CA ALA A 22 -5.22 5.48 -33.48
C ALA A 22 -6.07 6.13 -32.38
N PRO A 23 -6.17 5.51 -31.19
CA PRO A 23 -6.74 6.18 -30.04
C PRO A 23 -6.00 7.50 -29.79
N ARG A 24 -6.75 8.58 -29.56
CA ARG A 24 -6.21 9.92 -29.35
C ARG A 24 -5.85 10.12 -27.89
N LEU A 25 -4.71 10.74 -27.65
CA LEU A 25 -4.31 11.19 -26.31
C LEU A 25 -5.31 12.26 -25.83
N GLY A 26 -5.81 12.13 -24.59
CA GLY A 26 -6.83 13.03 -24.02
C GLY A 26 -8.24 12.44 -23.94
N GLY A 27 -8.44 11.19 -24.38
CA GLY A 27 -9.62 10.38 -24.02
C GLY A 27 -9.44 9.62 -22.71
N LEU A 28 -10.18 8.51 -22.54
CA LEU A 28 -10.06 7.62 -21.37
C LEU A 28 -8.79 6.75 -21.36
N ALA A 29 -8.03 6.72 -22.47
CA ALA A 29 -6.85 5.88 -22.59
C ALA A 29 -5.61 6.56 -21.98
N VAL A 30 -4.80 5.78 -21.28
CA VAL A 30 -3.60 6.23 -20.56
C VAL A 30 -2.33 5.69 -21.23
N LEU A 31 -1.21 6.41 -21.06
CA LEU A 31 0.10 5.95 -21.52
C LEU A 31 0.77 5.10 -20.45
N GLY A 32 1.48 4.05 -20.88
CA GLY A 32 2.20 3.14 -20.00
C GLY A 32 1.37 1.95 -19.54
N ARG A 33 1.97 1.10 -18.71
CA ARG A 33 1.34 -0.17 -18.25
C ARG A 33 0.80 -0.09 -16.83
N ARG A 34 1.22 0.91 -16.07
CA ARG A 34 0.89 1.08 -14.65
C ARG A 34 0.51 2.52 -14.36
N SER A 35 -0.49 2.70 -13.50
CA SER A 35 -0.86 3.99 -12.94
C SER A 35 -0.49 4.01 -11.46
N TRP A 36 -0.16 5.22 -10.98
CA TRP A 36 0.01 5.45 -9.56
C TRP A 36 -1.34 5.78 -8.95
N ASP A 37 -1.77 4.97 -7.99
CA ASP A 37 -2.95 5.22 -7.16
C ASP A 37 -2.50 5.78 -5.82
N GLN A 38 -2.83 7.05 -5.57
CA GLN A 38 -2.48 7.75 -4.35
C GLN A 38 -3.23 7.21 -3.12
N ALA A 39 -4.39 6.59 -3.32
CA ALA A 39 -5.25 6.03 -2.28
C ALA A 39 -5.10 4.51 -2.15
N ALA A 40 -4.08 3.91 -2.77
CA ALA A 40 -3.92 2.46 -2.82
C ALA A 40 -3.74 1.78 -1.45
N GLY A 41 -3.34 2.53 -0.41
CA GLY A 41 -3.07 1.94 0.89
C GLY A 41 -2.94 2.92 2.05
N ILE A 42 -2.92 2.34 3.25
CA ILE A 42 -2.78 3.05 4.52
C ILE A 42 -1.55 2.55 5.27
N ARG A 43 -0.96 3.43 6.06
CA ARG A 43 0.15 3.08 6.97
C ARG A 43 -0.31 3.33 8.40
N ILE A 44 -0.12 2.33 9.25
CA ILE A 44 -0.38 2.40 10.68
C ILE A 44 0.98 2.38 11.37
N GLU A 45 1.28 3.45 12.10
CA GLU A 45 2.55 3.62 12.79
C GLU A 45 2.36 3.36 14.28
N PHE A 46 3.16 2.45 14.80
CA PHE A 46 3.20 2.11 16.21
C PHE A 46 4.52 2.62 16.79
N LEU A 47 4.43 3.69 17.56
CA LEU A 47 5.58 4.42 18.09
C LEU A 47 5.90 3.97 19.52
N ASP A 48 7.16 4.13 19.93
CA ASP A 48 7.63 3.88 21.30
C ASP A 48 7.22 2.52 21.88
N LEU A 49 7.30 1.47 21.06
CA LEU A 49 6.90 0.13 21.46
C LEU A 49 7.89 -0.47 22.46
N ASP A 50 7.37 -0.91 23.61
CA ASP A 50 8.08 -1.85 24.48
C ASP A 50 8.40 -3.16 23.73
N PRO A 51 9.53 -3.84 24.01
CA PRO A 51 9.93 -5.06 23.31
C PRO A 51 8.87 -6.16 23.23
N ALA A 52 8.04 -6.32 24.28
CA ALA A 52 6.97 -7.32 24.28
C ALA A 52 5.88 -6.98 23.25
N ARG A 53 5.48 -5.69 23.18
CA ARG A 53 4.49 -5.23 22.20
C ARG A 53 5.04 -5.24 20.78
N PHE A 54 6.31 -4.88 20.60
CA PHE A 54 6.98 -4.97 19.31
C PHE A 54 6.92 -6.40 18.78
N THR A 55 7.24 -7.38 19.61
CA THR A 55 7.21 -8.81 19.25
C THR A 55 5.79 -9.28 18.95
N ALA A 56 4.80 -8.88 19.74
CA ALA A 56 3.40 -9.25 19.53
C ALA A 56 2.78 -8.68 18.23
N LEU A 57 3.34 -7.58 17.72
CA LEU A 57 2.91 -6.93 16.47
C LEU A 57 3.66 -7.43 15.22
N LEU A 58 4.64 -8.33 15.37
CA LEU A 58 5.26 -9.01 14.24
C LEU A 58 4.29 -10.01 13.58
N PRO A 59 4.51 -10.37 12.30
CA PRO A 59 3.68 -11.36 11.61
C PRO A 59 3.57 -12.68 12.40
N GLY A 60 2.34 -13.12 12.65
CA GLY A 60 2.03 -14.31 13.45
C GLY A 60 1.91 -14.07 14.96
N GLY A 61 2.13 -12.85 15.44
CA GLY A 61 1.86 -12.48 16.83
C GLY A 61 0.38 -12.16 17.08
N ASP A 62 -0.09 -12.33 18.32
CA ASP A 62 -1.49 -12.15 18.68
C ASP A 62 -2.01 -10.73 18.40
N ALA A 63 -1.17 -9.71 18.62
CA ALA A 63 -1.56 -8.32 18.36
C ALA A 63 -1.59 -8.01 16.85
N HIS A 64 -0.72 -8.64 16.06
CA HIS A 64 -0.77 -8.55 14.60
C HIS A 64 -2.06 -9.16 14.05
N GLU A 65 -2.44 -10.36 14.50
CA GLU A 65 -3.67 -11.03 14.09
C GLU A 65 -4.92 -10.24 14.48
N LEU A 66 -4.96 -9.71 15.70
CA LEU A 66 -6.07 -8.86 16.15
C LEU A 66 -6.19 -7.59 15.29
N ALA A 67 -5.08 -6.92 15.01
CA ALA A 67 -5.08 -5.73 14.18
C ALA A 67 -5.52 -6.05 12.75
N ALA A 68 -5.00 -7.12 12.14
CA ALA A 68 -5.41 -7.59 10.82
C ALA A 68 -6.90 -7.93 10.78
N TRP A 69 -7.45 -8.56 11.83
CA TRP A 69 -8.87 -8.84 11.96
C TRP A 69 -9.70 -7.55 12.01
N LEU A 70 -9.34 -6.59 12.88
CA LEU A 70 -10.02 -5.29 12.97
C LEU A 70 -10.02 -4.56 11.62
N ILE A 71 -8.88 -4.55 10.94
CA ILE A 71 -8.72 -3.93 9.63
C ILE A 71 -9.67 -4.57 8.62
N ARG A 72 -9.75 -5.90 8.57
CA ARG A 72 -10.66 -6.61 7.66
C ARG A 72 -12.15 -6.36 7.97
N CYS A 73 -12.49 -6.17 9.24
CA CYS A 73 -13.87 -5.85 9.64
C CYS A 73 -14.29 -4.43 9.24
N TYR A 74 -13.37 -3.47 9.23
CA TYR A 74 -13.68 -2.05 9.02
C TYR A 74 -13.36 -1.54 7.61
N LEU A 75 -12.38 -2.11 6.92
CA LEU A 75 -12.05 -1.72 5.56
C LEU A 75 -12.96 -2.45 4.57
N GLN A 76 -13.80 -1.68 3.88
CA GLN A 76 -14.70 -2.19 2.83
C GLN A 76 -14.00 -2.29 1.46
N GLN A 77 -12.76 -1.82 1.35
CA GLN A 77 -11.99 -1.70 0.12
C GLN A 77 -10.69 -2.48 0.24
N ASP A 78 -10.22 -3.07 -0.86
CA ASP A 78 -8.90 -3.71 -0.94
C ASP A 78 -7.79 -2.65 -0.91
N LEU A 79 -7.36 -2.32 0.31
CA LEU A 79 -6.27 -1.40 0.60
C LEU A 79 -5.03 -2.17 1.03
N ASP A 80 -3.88 -1.75 0.52
CA ASP A 80 -2.61 -2.23 1.04
C ASP A 80 -2.34 -1.61 2.42
N VAL A 81 -2.29 -2.43 3.46
CA VAL A 81 -2.05 -1.95 4.83
C VAL A 81 -0.61 -2.25 5.24
N GLN A 82 0.11 -1.21 5.65
CA GLN A 82 1.49 -1.31 6.11
C GLN A 82 1.57 -1.03 7.61
N PHE A 83 2.22 -1.92 8.35
CA PHE A 83 2.52 -1.74 9.77
C PHE A 83 3.96 -1.25 9.89
N LEU A 84 4.15 -0.08 10.48
CA LEU A 84 5.46 0.45 10.78
C LEU A 84 5.65 0.44 12.29
N LEU A 85 6.62 -0.36 12.75
CA LEU A 85 6.90 -0.57 14.17
C LEU A 85 8.17 0.18 14.52
N GLN A 86 8.09 1.12 15.47
CA GLN A 86 9.25 1.80 16.05
C GLN A 86 9.42 1.35 17.50
N PRO A 87 10.51 0.64 17.82
CA PRO A 87 10.80 0.28 19.20
C PRO A 87 11.10 1.55 20.01
N GLY A 88 10.69 1.55 21.27
CA GLY A 88 11.07 2.60 22.20
C GLY A 88 12.59 2.62 22.38
N SER A 89 13.17 3.82 22.52
CA SER A 89 14.58 3.94 22.84
C SER A 89 14.84 3.29 24.21
N PRO A 90 15.75 2.30 24.32
CA PRO A 90 16.18 1.84 25.62
C PRO A 90 16.84 3.03 26.30
N ARG A 91 16.23 3.58 27.36
CA ARG A 91 16.90 4.59 28.19
C ARG A 91 18.19 3.96 28.68
N ALA A 92 19.31 4.44 28.18
CA ALA A 92 20.63 4.00 28.60
C ALA A 92 20.73 4.21 30.10
N ALA A 93 20.63 3.11 30.86
CA ALA A 93 21.01 3.09 32.26
C ALA A 93 22.54 3.18 32.29
N CYS A 94 23.07 4.40 32.19
CA CYS A 94 24.45 4.67 32.55
C CYS A 94 24.51 4.76 34.08
N THR A 95 24.98 3.70 34.73
CA THR A 95 25.39 3.67 36.14
C THR A 95 26.84 3.24 36.21
#